data_AF-A0A1M5Y537-F1
#
_entry.id   AF-A0A1M5Y537-F1
#
_cell.length_a   1.000
_cell.length_b   1.000
_cell.length_c   1.000
_cell.angle_alpha   90.00
_cell.angle_beta   90.00
_cell.angle_gamma   90.00
#
_symmetry.space_group_name_H-M   'P 1'
#
loop_
_entity.id
_entity.type
_entity.pdbx_description
1 polymer ?
#
loop_
_entity_poly.entity_id
_entity_poly.type
_entity_poly.pdbx_seq_one_letter_code
_entity_poly.pdbx_strand_id
1 'polypeptide(L)'
;MDPNLKMSSNMNINITQKAMKFLQKAKKNKLYIKRIVVTQCCIPLSTPPAVRKGSPRKPEDFHEFIFDGITVYYDRDLIPKPKLTIDTEGLGLSERLMVSDWVIKY
;
A
#
# COMPACT_ATOMS: atom_id res chain seq x y z
N MET A 1 -28.01 7.01 14.96
CA MET A 1 -27.48 6.06 13.96
C MET A 1 -26.35 6.77 13.24
N ASP A 2 -25.13 6.56 13.72
CA ASP A 2 -23.92 7.20 13.18
C ASP A 2 -23.51 6.57 11.85
N PRO A 3 -23.51 7.32 10.74
CA PRO A 3 -23.14 6.77 9.42
C PRO A 3 -21.62 6.53 9.27
N ASN A 4 -20.81 6.80 10.29
CA ASN A 4 -19.35 6.72 10.22
C ASN A 4 -18.75 5.37 10.63
N LEU A 5 -19.57 4.37 10.96
CA LEU A 5 -19.10 3.06 11.44
C LEU A 5 -19.12 1.95 10.37
N LYS A 6 -18.72 2.25 9.11
CA LYS A 6 -18.69 1.24 8.03
C LYS A 6 -17.59 1.39 6.96
N MET A 7 -16.47 2.06 7.25
CA MET A 7 -15.31 2.06 6.33
C MET A 7 -14.23 1.02 6.69
N SER A 8 -14.46 0.19 7.70
CA SER A 8 -13.40 -0.64 8.30
C SER A 8 -13.21 -2.05 7.72
N SER A 9 -13.94 -2.50 6.69
CA SER A 9 -13.99 -3.97 6.45
C SER A 9 -13.82 -4.49 5.03
N ASN A 10 -13.90 -3.67 3.98
CA ASN A 10 -14.00 -4.21 2.61
C ASN A 10 -12.82 -3.89 1.69
N MET A 11 -11.68 -3.48 2.23
CA MET A 11 -10.44 -3.45 1.44
C MET A 11 -9.83 -4.85 1.44
N ASN A 12 -9.90 -5.54 0.30
CA ASN A 12 -9.24 -6.81 0.09
C ASN A 12 -7.80 -6.57 -0.38
N ILE A 13 -6.85 -6.82 0.51
CA ILE A 13 -5.42 -6.68 0.22
C ILE A 13 -4.87 -8.07 -0.09
N ASN A 14 -4.32 -8.24 -1.29
CA ASN A 14 -3.61 -9.44 -1.68
C ASN A 14 -2.10 -9.16 -1.64
N ILE A 15 -1.33 -9.92 -0.86
CA ILE A 15 0.14 -9.81 -0.86
C ILE A 15 0.69 -11.04 -1.57
N THR A 16 1.39 -10.84 -2.70
CA THR A 16 1.92 -11.98 -3.45
C THR A 16 2.96 -12.75 -2.64
N GLN A 17 3.14 -14.03 -2.96
CA GLN A 17 4.19 -14.86 -2.35
C GLN A 17 5.59 -14.25 -2.53
N LYS A 18 5.83 -13.53 -3.63
CA LYS A 18 7.09 -12.84 -3.89
C LYS A 18 7.27 -11.67 -2.91
N ALA A 19 6.24 -10.84 -2.72
CA ALA A 19 6.24 -9.76 -1.73
C ALA A 19 6.36 -10.27 -0.29
N MET A 20 5.69 -11.38 0.06
CA MET A 20 5.84 -12.00 1.37
C MET A 20 7.28 -12.46 1.62
N LYS A 21 7.90 -13.15 0.66
CA LYS A 21 9.31 -13.56 0.74
C LYS A 21 10.24 -12.36 0.89
N PHE A 22 9.98 -11.27 0.16
CA PHE A 22 10.76 -10.03 0.27
C PHE A 22 10.66 -9.41 1.67
N LEU A 23 9.46 -9.33 2.24
CA LEU A 23 9.23 -8.84 3.60
C LEU A 23 9.91 -9.71 4.66
N GLN A 24 9.79 -11.04 4.52
CA GLN A 24 10.42 -12.02 5.40
C GLN A 24 11.96 -11.92 5.37
N LYS A 25 12.57 -11.84 4.18
CA LYS A 25 14.02 -11.61 4.02
C LYS A 25 14.47 -10.33 4.73
N ALA A 26 13.64 -9.28 4.68
CA ALA A 26 13.91 -8.02 5.37
C ALA A 26 13.59 -8.03 6.87
N LYS A 27 13.04 -9.13 7.41
CA LYS A 27 12.50 -9.25 8.79
C LYS A 27 11.51 -8.12 9.11
N LYS A 28 10.61 -7.81 8.17
CA LYS A 28 9.57 -6.79 8.32
C LYS A 28 8.19 -7.43 8.23
N ASN A 29 7.34 -7.10 9.19
CA ASN A 29 5.92 -7.48 9.23
C ASN A 29 4.99 -6.26 9.07
N LYS A 30 5.55 -5.12 8.65
CA LYS A 30 4.81 -3.87 8.45
C LYS A 30 5.17 -3.28 7.10
N LEU A 31 4.21 -2.66 6.45
CA LEU A 31 4.41 -1.87 5.25
C LEU A 31 3.42 -0.71 5.21
N TYR A 32 3.75 0.33 4.45
CA TYR A 32 2.86 1.44 4.21
C TYR A 32 2.80 1.81 2.73
N ILE A 33 1.60 2.16 2.29
CA ILE A 33 1.27 2.61 0.95
C ILE A 33 1.00 4.10 1.06
N LYS A 34 1.82 4.92 0.40
CA LYS A 34 1.70 6.38 0.44
C LYS A 34 1.60 6.98 -0.94
N ARG A 35 0.93 8.12 -1.02
CA ARG A 35 0.92 8.92 -2.24
C ARG A 35 2.33 9.38 -2.59
N ILE A 36 2.63 9.38 -3.88
CA ILE A 36 3.82 10.06 -4.40
C ILE A 36 3.37 11.49 -4.74
N VAL A 37 3.80 12.45 -3.92
CA VAL A 37 3.65 13.87 -4.24
C VAL A 37 4.94 14.32 -4.89
N VAL A 38 4.83 14.74 -6.13
CA VAL A 38 5.94 15.08 -7.01
C VAL A 38 5.62 16.47 -7.53
N THR A 39 6.50 17.40 -7.19
CA THR A 39 6.31 18.84 -7.39
C THR A 39 6.57 19.29 -8.83
N GLN A 40 6.96 18.38 -9.72
CA GLN A 40 7.25 18.69 -11.13
C GLN A 40 6.14 18.17 -12.04
N CYS A 41 5.61 19.10 -12.85
CA CYS A 41 4.56 18.90 -13.85
C CYS A 41 4.82 17.69 -14.76
N CYS A 42 3.74 17.06 -15.23
CA CYS A 42 3.72 15.94 -16.19
C CYS A 42 3.71 14.53 -15.59
N ILE A 43 3.07 14.34 -14.43
CA ILE A 43 2.83 12.99 -13.89
C ILE A 43 1.35 12.66 -14.05
N PRO A 44 1.02 11.57 -14.78
CA PRO A 44 -0.38 11.21 -15.01
C PRO A 44 -1.05 10.92 -13.67
N LEU A 45 -2.32 11.35 -13.53
CA LEU A 45 -3.14 11.11 -12.34
C LEU A 45 -3.15 9.63 -11.87
N SER A 46 -2.82 8.70 -12.76
CA SER A 46 -2.74 7.25 -12.52
C SER A 46 -1.42 6.75 -11.96
N THR A 47 -0.49 7.60 -11.51
CA THR A 47 0.77 7.12 -10.93
C THR A 47 0.53 6.23 -9.71
N PRO A 48 1.09 5.01 -9.68
CA PRO A 48 0.97 4.13 -8.54
C PRO A 48 1.52 4.74 -7.25
N PRO A 49 0.90 4.50 -6.10
CA PRO A 49 1.44 4.90 -4.81
C PRO A 49 2.75 4.16 -4.55
N ALA A 50 3.60 4.74 -3.71
CA ALA A 50 4.81 4.08 -3.26
C ALA A 50 4.48 3.10 -2.12
N VAL A 51 4.96 1.86 -2.23
CA VAL A 51 4.91 0.89 -1.14
C VAL A 51 6.27 0.81 -0.46
N ARG A 52 6.29 0.93 0.86
CA ARG A 52 7.51 0.97 1.67
C ARG A 52 7.40 0.01 2.85
N LYS A 53 8.51 -0.65 3.17
CA LYS A 53 8.61 -1.55 4.33
C LYS A 53 8.74 -0.75 5.64
N GLY A 54 8.12 -1.24 6.70
CA GLY A 54 8.11 -0.63 8.03
C GLY A 54 6.81 0.12 8.35
N SER A 55 6.83 0.86 9.46
CA SER A 55 5.76 1.79 9.83
C SER A 55 6.01 3.17 9.22
N PRO A 56 4.94 3.90 8.85
CA PRO A 56 5.07 5.31 8.50
C PRO A 56 5.50 6.13 9.73
N ARG A 57 6.04 7.33 9.50
CA ARG A 57 6.45 8.24 10.59
C ARG A 57 5.26 8.77 11.41
N LYS A 58 4.10 8.91 10.77
CA LYS A 58 2.84 9.37 11.34
C LYS A 58 1.74 8.34 11.03
N PRO A 59 1.62 7.24 11.80
CA PRO A 59 0.61 6.21 11.56
C PRO A 59 -0.84 6.73 11.61
N GLU A 60 -1.07 7.82 12.32
CA GLU A 60 -2.37 8.51 12.43
C GLU A 60 -2.91 9.03 11.09
N ASP A 61 -2.04 9.28 10.11
CA ASP A 61 -2.43 9.72 8.76
C ASP A 61 -2.87 8.55 7.85
N PHE A 62 -2.91 7.33 8.39
CA PHE A 62 -3.16 6.10 7.65
C PHE A 62 -4.37 5.34 8.21
N HIS A 63 -5.01 4.55 7.36
CA HIS A 63 -5.88 3.45 7.73
C HIS A 63 -5.02 2.21 7.97
N GLU A 64 -5.22 1.53 9.10
CA GLU A 64 -4.49 0.32 9.44
C GLU A 64 -5.31 -0.93 9.09
N PHE A 65 -4.68 -1.87 8.40
CA PHE A 65 -5.23 -3.17 8.08
C PHE A 65 -4.26 -4.27 8.50
N ILE A 66 -4.79 -5.39 8.98
CA ILE A 66 -3.99 -6.58 9.31
C ILE A 66 -4.37 -7.68 8.33
N PHE A 67 -3.39 -8.19 7.59
CA PHE A 67 -3.56 -9.27 6.62
C PHE A 67 -2.44 -10.28 6.77
N ASP A 68 -2.76 -11.54 7.03
CA ASP A 68 -1.79 -12.64 7.22
C ASP A 68 -0.62 -12.29 8.17
N GLY A 69 -0.91 -11.59 9.27
CA GLY A 69 0.08 -11.16 10.26
C GLY A 69 0.97 -9.98 9.82
N ILE A 70 0.68 -9.37 8.66
CA ILE A 70 1.31 -8.16 8.16
C ILE A 70 0.41 -6.95 8.42
N THR A 71 0.97 -5.91 9.04
CA THR A 71 0.29 -4.62 9.19
C THR A 71 0.50 -3.79 7.93
N VAL A 72 -0.59 -3.40 7.27
CA VAL A 72 -0.61 -2.53 6.11
C VAL A 72 -1.20 -1.18 6.50
N TYR A 73 -0.38 -0.13 6.40
CA TYR A 73 -0.82 1.24 6.56
C TYR A 73 -1.17 1.83 5.20
N TYR A 74 -2.41 2.24 5.00
CA TYR A 74 -2.91 2.84 3.77
C TYR A 74 -3.17 4.34 3.98
N ASP A 75 -2.49 5.19 3.23
CA ASP A 75 -2.59 6.64 3.35
C ASP A 75 -4.04 7.11 3.14
N ARG A 76 -4.57 7.90 4.08
CA ARG A 76 -5.98 8.34 4.09
C ARG A 76 -6.30 9.26 2.90
N ASP A 77 -5.30 9.92 2.33
CA ASP A 77 -5.45 10.80 1.18
C ASP A 77 -5.34 10.06 -0.17
N LEU A 78 -5.10 8.75 -0.17
CA LEU A 78 -5.16 7.93 -1.37
C LEU A 78 -6.61 7.57 -1.74
N ILE A 79 -6.86 7.48 -3.04
CA ILE A 79 -8.16 7.07 -3.58
C ILE A 79 -8.48 5.66 -3.05
N PRO A 80 -9.56 5.49 -2.25
CA PRO A 80 -9.90 4.20 -1.68
C PRO A 80 -10.14 3.17 -2.78
N LYS A 81 -9.52 2.00 -2.67
CA LYS A 81 -9.74 0.88 -3.59
C LYS A 81 -10.30 -0.32 -2.82
N PRO A 82 -11.35 -1.01 -3.35
CA PRO A 82 -11.90 -2.19 -2.70
C PRO A 82 -10.97 -3.40 -2.79
N LYS A 83 -10.06 -3.42 -3.77
CA LYS A 83 -9.05 -4.47 -3.96
C LYS A 83 -7.71 -3.84 -4.30
N LEU A 84 -6.64 -4.41 -3.75
CA LEU A 84 -5.27 -3.97 -4.01
C LEU A 84 -4.31 -5.15 -3.90
N THR A 85 -3.38 -5.25 -4.84
CA THR A 85 -2.36 -6.29 -4.88
C THR A 85 -0.98 -5.70 -4.65
N ILE A 86 -0.33 -6.14 -3.58
CA ILE A 86 1.06 -5.79 -3.25
C ILE A 86 1.97 -6.87 -3.83
N ASP A 87 2.86 -6.46 -4.72
CA ASP A 87 3.88 -7.32 -5.32
C ASP A 87 5.27 -6.67 -5.21
N THR A 88 6.25 -7.24 -5.91
CA THR A 88 7.61 -6.76 -5.97
C THR A 88 8.09 -6.61 -7.41
N GLU A 89 8.77 -5.52 -7.68
CA GLU A 89 9.46 -5.25 -8.94
C GLU A 89 10.97 -5.10 -8.73
N GLY A 90 11.74 -5.19 -9.81
CA GLY A 90 13.19 -5.19 -9.75
C GLY A 90 13.78 -6.55 -9.38
N LEU A 91 15.11 -6.59 -9.27
CA LEU A 91 15.90 -7.79 -8.99
C LEU A 91 17.10 -7.44 -8.09
N GLY A 92 17.47 -8.35 -7.17
CA GLY A 92 18.62 -8.15 -6.29
C GLY A 92 18.46 -6.93 -5.38
N LEU A 93 19.42 -6.00 -5.39
CA LEU A 93 19.43 -4.83 -4.52
C LEU A 93 18.40 -3.75 -4.91
N SER A 94 17.88 -3.79 -6.14
CA SER A 94 16.83 -2.86 -6.60
C SER A 94 15.42 -3.39 -6.35
N GLU A 95 15.28 -4.61 -5.81
CA GLU A 95 13.98 -5.21 -5.51
C GLU A 95 13.21 -4.34 -4.50
N ARG A 96 11.97 -3.98 -4.86
CA ARG A 96 11.10 -3.11 -4.05
C ARG A 96 9.65 -3.55 -4.13
N LEU A 97 8.88 -3.18 -3.11
CA LEU A 97 7.44 -3.39 -3.09
C LEU A 97 6.74 -2.40 -4.03
N MET A 98 5.68 -2.84 -4.69
CA MET A 98 4.82 -2.03 -5.53
C MET A 98 3.35 -2.46 -5.43
N VAL A 99 2.45 -1.61 -5.93
CA VAL A 99 1.06 -2.00 -6.18
C VAL A 99 0.93 -2.40 -7.65
N SER A 100 0.61 -3.67 -7.94
CA SER A 100 0.62 -4.20 -9.30
C SER A 100 -0.68 -3.97 -10.08
N ASP A 101 -1.79 -3.75 -9.38
CA ASP A 101 -3.14 -3.55 -9.96
C ASP A 101 -3.61 -2.09 -9.86
N TRP A 102 -2.67 -1.14 -9.86
CA TRP A 102 -2.98 0.27 -9.78
C TRP A 102 -3.48 0.85 -11.12
N VAL A 103 -4.77 0.67 -11.36
CA VAL A 103 -5.53 1.36 -12.42
C VAL A 103 -6.58 2.26 -11.79
N ILE A 104 -6.63 3.54 -12.18
CA ILE A 104 -7.73 4.44 -11.84
C ILE A 104 -8.75 4.36 -12.98
N LYS A 105 -9.93 3.79 -12.70
CA LYS A 105 -11.07 3.84 -13.64
C LYS A 105 -11.90 5.09 -13.31
N TYR A 106 -12.14 5.91 -14.32
CA TYR A 106 -13.06 7.06 -14.27
C TYR A 106 -14.45 6.64 -14.72
#